data_AF-A0A0C3P7B7-F1
#
_entry.id   AF-A0A0C3P7B7-F1
#
_cell.length_a   1.000
_cell.length_b   1.000
_cell.length_c   1.000
_cell.angle_alpha   90.00
_cell.angle_beta   90.00
_cell.angle_gamma   90.00
#
_symmetry.space_group_name_H-M   'P 1'
#
loop_
_entity.id
_entity.type
_entity.pdbx_description
1 polymer ?
#
loop_
_entity_poly.entity_id
_entity_poly.type
_entity_poly.pdbx_seq_one_letter_code
_entity_poly.pdbx_strand_id
1 'polypeptide(L)'
;MDDARSRLQWASSRRTTRPEDIAYSLFGIFNLHLPVLYGELAEKALGRLLAEIISQSGDISVLDWIGDASQFHSCFPAQITSFQMLPLLRPQPNAEEPSAAISQSPSPISSEDSYSPGDVYDFHSLTRVPLARFLNRRLILPCIAHCVTVVHLKGSDRSAPSYTYSIQAFGLRPLEITLPNKLEVETRSRGTLQLVRPWHSKLPGSSAELDAATGEQLLSTLERPFNALLLSQLPHNEHERIASSTRITAQPIDRASILKSKIRIFNIV
;
A
#
# COMPACT_ATOMS: atom_id res chain seq x y z
N MET A 1 9.05 -6.98 -15.33
CA MET A 1 7.93 -7.11 -14.37
C MET A 1 8.41 -6.46 -13.08
N ASP A 2 8.08 -5.18 -12.94
CA ASP A 2 8.99 -4.21 -12.32
C ASP A 2 8.72 -3.97 -10.83
N ASP A 3 7.58 -4.47 -10.33
CA ASP A 3 7.19 -4.44 -8.92
C ASP A 3 6.58 -5.77 -8.44
N ALA A 4 6.51 -5.94 -7.12
CA ALA A 4 5.96 -7.12 -6.49
C ALA A 4 4.47 -7.33 -6.79
N ARG A 5 3.69 -6.23 -6.83
CA ARG A 5 2.26 -6.27 -7.16
C ARG A 5 1.99 -6.92 -8.52
N SER A 6 2.75 -6.59 -9.55
CA SER A 6 2.56 -7.15 -10.89
C SER A 6 2.73 -8.67 -10.90
N ARG A 7 3.70 -9.18 -10.14
CA ARG A 7 3.93 -10.64 -9.97
C ARG A 7 2.77 -11.30 -9.22
N LEU A 8 2.29 -10.67 -8.15
CA LEU A 8 1.12 -11.15 -7.38
C LEU A 8 -0.16 -11.14 -8.25
N GLN A 9 -0.35 -10.11 -9.05
CA GLN A 9 -1.45 -10.02 -10.00
C GLN A 9 -1.38 -11.16 -11.03
N TRP A 10 -0.21 -11.44 -11.61
CA TRP A 10 -0.06 -12.57 -12.52
C TRP A 10 -0.35 -13.92 -11.85
N ALA A 11 0.00 -14.06 -10.58
CA ALA A 11 -0.29 -15.25 -9.78
C ALA A 11 -1.74 -15.34 -9.29
N SER A 12 -2.52 -14.26 -9.35
CA SER A 12 -3.82 -14.13 -8.68
C SER A 12 -4.93 -15.04 -9.21
N SER A 13 -4.75 -15.66 -10.38
CA SER A 13 -5.69 -16.63 -10.97
C SER A 13 -5.26 -18.08 -10.78
N ARG A 14 -4.13 -18.32 -10.11
CA ARG A 14 -3.60 -19.68 -9.89
C ARG A 14 -4.55 -20.51 -9.05
N ARG A 15 -4.50 -21.81 -9.30
CA ARG A 15 -5.18 -22.85 -8.51
C ARG A 15 -4.14 -23.84 -8.05
N THR A 16 -4.21 -24.21 -6.79
CA THR A 16 -3.28 -25.15 -6.16
C THR A 16 -4.05 -26.28 -5.50
N THR A 17 -3.40 -27.44 -5.35
CA THR A 17 -4.02 -28.61 -4.73
C THR A 17 -4.20 -28.41 -3.23
N ARG A 18 -3.16 -27.92 -2.55
CA ARG A 18 -3.26 -27.47 -1.16
C ARG A 18 -3.46 -25.97 -1.13
N PRO A 19 -4.30 -25.45 -0.22
CA PRO A 19 -4.62 -24.04 -0.20
C PRO A 19 -3.38 -23.16 0.10
N GLU A 20 -2.46 -23.60 0.95
CA GLU A 20 -1.21 -22.88 1.29
C GLU A 20 -0.18 -22.81 0.15
N ASP A 21 -0.24 -23.73 -0.81
CA ASP A 21 0.65 -23.73 -1.97
C ASP A 21 0.47 -22.48 -2.86
N ILE A 22 -0.65 -21.76 -2.69
CA ILE A 22 -0.86 -20.47 -3.38
C ILE A 22 0.23 -19.45 -3.04
N ALA A 23 0.80 -19.53 -1.82
CA ALA A 23 1.91 -18.70 -1.37
C ALA A 23 3.26 -19.38 -1.65
N TYR A 24 3.40 -20.67 -1.33
CA TYR A 24 4.69 -21.38 -1.44
C TYR A 24 5.18 -21.48 -2.87
N SER A 25 4.27 -21.65 -3.84
CA SER A 25 4.63 -21.66 -5.26
C SER A 25 5.23 -20.34 -5.76
N LEU A 26 5.13 -19.26 -4.99
CA LEU A 26 5.68 -17.94 -5.32
C LEU A 26 7.05 -17.67 -4.72
N PHE A 27 7.55 -18.53 -3.81
CA PHE A 27 8.85 -18.31 -3.16
C PHE A 27 9.98 -18.15 -4.17
N GLY A 28 10.03 -19.01 -5.20
CA GLY A 28 11.02 -18.90 -6.27
C GLY A 28 10.90 -17.63 -7.12
N ILE A 29 9.68 -17.12 -7.33
CA ILE A 29 9.42 -15.90 -8.12
C ILE A 29 9.91 -14.64 -7.39
N PHE A 30 9.85 -14.67 -6.06
CA PHE A 30 10.35 -13.60 -5.20
C PHE A 30 11.76 -13.86 -4.67
N ASN A 31 12.38 -15.00 -5.02
CA ASN A 31 13.67 -15.46 -4.51
C ASN A 31 13.74 -15.48 -2.96
N LEU A 32 12.67 -15.95 -2.32
CA LEU A 32 12.53 -15.99 -0.87
C LEU A 32 12.80 -17.37 -0.30
N HIS A 33 13.34 -17.39 0.92
CA HIS A 33 13.63 -18.61 1.67
C HIS A 33 12.85 -18.60 2.98
N LEU A 34 11.65 -19.18 2.97
CA LEU A 34 10.76 -19.27 4.12
C LEU A 34 10.42 -20.73 4.43
N PRO A 35 10.26 -21.12 5.72
CA PRO A 35 9.83 -22.47 6.08
C PRO A 35 8.44 -22.81 5.51
N VAL A 36 8.32 -23.96 4.87
CA VAL A 36 7.02 -24.50 4.42
C VAL A 36 6.35 -25.20 5.60
N LEU A 37 5.15 -24.74 5.96
CA LEU A 37 4.34 -25.32 7.04
C LEU A 37 3.06 -25.88 6.44
N TYR A 38 3.03 -27.18 6.15
CA TYR A 38 1.83 -27.82 5.62
C TYR A 38 0.72 -27.90 6.68
N GLY A 39 -0.51 -27.63 6.26
CA GLY A 39 -1.67 -27.57 7.13
C GLY A 39 -1.89 -26.20 7.81
N GLU A 40 -1.07 -25.19 7.53
CA GLU A 40 -1.40 -23.81 7.90
C GLU A 40 -2.46 -23.20 6.97
N LEU A 41 -3.22 -22.22 7.46
CA LEU A 41 -4.21 -21.53 6.63
C LEU A 41 -3.53 -20.82 5.46
N ALA A 42 -4.12 -20.91 4.26
CA ALA A 42 -3.58 -20.24 3.06
C ALA A 42 -3.35 -18.75 3.25
N GLU A 43 -4.28 -18.11 3.95
CA GLU A 43 -4.21 -16.71 4.32
C GLU A 43 -2.97 -16.40 5.18
N LYS A 44 -2.62 -17.27 6.13
CA LYS A 44 -1.42 -17.13 6.96
C LYS A 44 -0.15 -17.35 6.14
N ALA A 45 -0.14 -18.35 5.26
CA ALA A 45 0.98 -18.58 4.35
C ALA A 45 1.20 -17.37 3.41
N LEU A 46 0.11 -16.79 2.89
CA LEU A 46 0.14 -15.57 2.09
C LEU A 46 0.63 -14.37 2.90
N GLY A 47 0.12 -14.16 4.11
CA GLY A 47 0.57 -13.09 5.00
C GLY A 47 2.07 -13.15 5.30
N ARG A 48 2.62 -14.35 5.52
CA ARG A 48 4.06 -14.58 5.68
C ARG A 48 4.86 -14.23 4.42
N LEU A 49 4.36 -14.63 3.25
CA LEU A 49 4.97 -14.27 1.96
C LEU A 49 5.05 -12.75 1.80
N LEU A 50 3.93 -12.05 2.00
CA LEU A 50 3.86 -10.60 1.82
C LEU A 50 4.73 -9.84 2.82
N ALA A 51 4.74 -10.28 4.08
CA ALA A 51 5.65 -9.77 5.10
C ALA A 51 7.12 -9.88 4.67
N GLU A 52 7.52 -11.05 4.17
CA GLU A 52 8.90 -11.29 3.75
C GLU A 52 9.29 -10.48 2.50
N ILE A 53 8.37 -10.29 1.54
CA ILE A 53 8.60 -9.41 0.39
C ILE A 53 8.94 -8.00 0.88
N ILE A 54 8.15 -7.44 1.80
CA ILE A 54 8.41 -6.12 2.37
C ILE A 54 9.75 -6.11 3.13
N SER A 55 10.00 -7.12 3.96
CA SER A 55 11.23 -7.19 4.77
C SER A 55 12.51 -7.27 3.93
N GLN A 56 12.52 -8.03 2.84
CA GLN A 56 13.72 -8.20 2.00
C GLN A 56 13.93 -7.07 1.00
N SER A 57 12.85 -6.54 0.43
CA SER A 57 12.95 -5.61 -0.71
C SER A 57 12.46 -4.19 -0.41
N GLY A 58 11.72 -3.98 0.68
CA GLY A 58 11.00 -2.74 0.94
C GLY A 58 9.87 -2.46 -0.06
N ASP A 59 9.49 -3.42 -0.90
CA ASP A 59 8.50 -3.22 -1.96
C ASP A 59 7.07 -3.16 -1.39
N ILE A 60 6.60 -1.94 -1.20
CA ILE A 60 5.26 -1.64 -0.70
C ILE A 60 4.16 -1.70 -1.77
N SER A 61 4.46 -2.04 -3.02
CA SER A 61 3.43 -2.25 -4.05
C SER A 61 2.47 -3.38 -3.66
N VAL A 62 2.92 -4.33 -2.82
CA VAL A 62 2.09 -5.40 -2.25
C VAL A 62 0.90 -4.89 -1.42
N LEU A 63 0.91 -3.62 -1.00
CA LEU A 63 -0.18 -3.00 -0.25
C LEU A 63 -1.33 -2.54 -1.16
N ASP A 64 -1.11 -2.41 -2.46
CA ASP A 64 -2.18 -2.04 -3.39
C ASP A 64 -2.98 -3.32 -3.72
N TRP A 65 -4.13 -3.48 -3.08
CA TRP A 65 -5.09 -4.58 -3.24
C TRP A 65 -6.48 -4.13 -2.79
N ILE A 66 -7.52 -4.86 -3.20
CA ILE A 66 -8.93 -4.62 -2.84
C ILE A 66 -9.58 -5.87 -2.23
N GLY A 67 -10.71 -5.70 -1.55
CA GLY A 67 -11.46 -6.79 -0.92
C GLY A 67 -11.21 -6.88 0.58
N ASP A 68 -11.11 -8.09 1.11
CA ASP A 68 -11.05 -8.34 2.56
C ASP A 68 -9.62 -8.35 3.10
N ALA A 69 -9.44 -7.74 4.28
CA ALA A 69 -8.19 -7.80 5.02
C ALA A 69 -7.99 -9.17 5.65
N SER A 70 -6.72 -9.54 5.80
CA SER A 70 -6.32 -10.76 6.46
C SER A 70 -6.30 -10.60 7.99
N GLN A 71 -6.68 -11.67 8.70
CA GLN A 71 -6.44 -11.92 10.12
C GLN A 71 -4.95 -11.93 10.47
N PHE A 72 -4.05 -12.13 9.50
CA PHE A 72 -2.62 -12.07 9.72
C PHE A 72 -2.14 -10.65 10.03
N HIS A 73 -2.64 -9.66 9.29
CA HIS A 73 -2.29 -8.24 9.40
C HIS A 73 -3.24 -7.40 8.52
N SER A 74 -3.71 -6.24 9.01
CA SER A 74 -4.74 -5.44 8.31
C SER A 74 -4.31 -4.93 6.92
N CYS A 75 -3.01 -4.69 6.74
CA CYS A 75 -2.44 -4.30 5.44
C CYS A 75 -2.33 -5.41 4.40
N PHE A 76 -2.62 -6.66 4.73
CA PHE A 76 -2.53 -7.79 3.78
C PHE A 76 -3.92 -8.29 3.41
N PRO A 77 -4.13 -8.72 2.16
CA PRO A 77 -5.40 -9.28 1.74
C PRO A 77 -5.57 -10.70 2.26
N ALA A 78 -6.81 -11.10 2.51
CA ALA A 78 -7.14 -12.48 2.89
C ALA A 78 -6.83 -13.50 1.77
N GLN A 79 -6.89 -13.06 0.50
CA GLN A 79 -6.73 -13.91 -0.67
C GLN A 79 -5.86 -13.26 -1.75
N ILE A 80 -5.17 -14.08 -2.55
CA ILE A 80 -4.37 -13.57 -3.68
C ILE A 80 -5.23 -12.98 -4.80
N THR A 81 -6.50 -13.37 -4.88
CA THR A 81 -7.48 -12.85 -5.85
C THR A 81 -7.70 -11.35 -5.70
N SER A 82 -7.44 -10.78 -4.52
CA SER A 82 -7.42 -9.33 -4.26
C SER A 82 -6.43 -8.54 -5.13
N PHE A 83 -5.47 -9.21 -5.77
CA PHE A 83 -4.55 -8.61 -6.73
C PHE A 83 -5.05 -8.66 -8.17
N GLN A 84 -6.16 -9.35 -8.47
CA GLN A 84 -6.73 -9.40 -9.82
C GLN A 84 -7.05 -7.99 -10.31
N MET A 85 -6.78 -7.72 -11.58
CA MET A 85 -7.39 -6.57 -12.22
C MET A 85 -8.88 -6.85 -12.36
N LEU A 86 -9.71 -5.97 -11.79
CA LEU A 86 -11.12 -5.90 -12.16
C LEU A 86 -11.19 -5.87 -13.69
N PRO A 87 -12.06 -6.67 -14.33
CA PRO A 87 -12.18 -6.67 -15.77
C PRO A 87 -12.73 -5.30 -16.23
N LEU A 88 -11.84 -4.37 -16.50
CA LEU A 88 -12.10 -3.36 -17.52
C LEU A 88 -12.25 -4.15 -18.82
N LEU A 89 -13.41 -4.01 -19.47
CA LEU A 89 -13.70 -4.55 -20.80
C LEU A 89 -12.45 -4.46 -21.67
N ARG A 90 -11.82 -5.60 -21.98
CA ARG A 90 -10.59 -5.64 -22.79
C ARG A 90 -10.91 -5.13 -24.20
N PRO A 91 -10.23 -4.09 -24.71
CA PRO A 91 -10.00 -3.99 -26.14
C PRO A 91 -9.03 -5.10 -26.55
N GLN A 92 -9.31 -5.76 -27.66
CA GLN A 92 -8.49 -6.81 -28.26
C GLN A 92 -7.08 -6.31 -28.62
N PRO A 93 -6.08 -7.21 -28.66
CA PRO A 93 -4.68 -6.86 -28.79
C PRO A 93 -4.35 -6.52 -30.24
N ASN A 94 -3.47 -5.55 -30.46
CA ASN A 94 -2.64 -5.52 -31.66
C ASN A 94 -1.29 -4.83 -31.35
N ALA A 95 -0.24 -5.53 -31.78
CA ALA A 95 1.12 -5.09 -32.13
C ALA A 95 2.11 -4.66 -31.02
N GLU A 96 3.00 -5.61 -30.74
CA GLU A 96 4.49 -5.53 -30.77
C GLU A 96 5.24 -4.56 -29.83
N GLU A 97 6.04 -5.18 -28.94
CA GLU A 97 7.16 -4.56 -28.22
C GLU A 97 8.27 -4.08 -29.18
N PRO A 98 9.19 -3.23 -28.68
CA PRO A 98 10.53 -3.79 -28.45
C PRO A 98 11.07 -3.57 -27.02
N SER A 99 11.58 -4.68 -26.48
CA SER A 99 12.40 -4.82 -25.28
C SER A 99 13.69 -4.00 -25.33
N ALA A 100 14.08 -3.41 -24.18
CA ALA A 100 15.45 -3.01 -23.89
C ALA A 100 15.85 -3.53 -22.50
N ALA A 101 16.85 -4.42 -22.48
CA ALA A 101 17.40 -5.03 -21.28
C ALA A 101 18.43 -4.12 -20.60
N ILE A 102 18.31 -3.93 -19.28
CA ILE A 102 19.43 -3.53 -18.42
C ILE A 102 19.36 -4.35 -17.13
N SER A 103 20.31 -5.26 -16.96
CA SER A 103 20.59 -5.97 -15.71
C SER A 103 21.32 -5.05 -14.75
N GLN A 104 20.79 -4.84 -13.54
CA GLN A 104 21.58 -4.44 -12.37
C GLN A 104 21.02 -5.13 -11.12
N SER A 105 21.89 -5.92 -10.48
CA SER A 105 21.71 -6.53 -9.17
C SER A 105 21.88 -5.49 -8.05
N PRO A 106 21.06 -5.48 -6.98
CA PRO A 106 21.35 -4.68 -5.80
C PRO A 106 22.16 -5.48 -4.76
N SER A 107 23.27 -4.90 -4.33
CA SER A 107 24.08 -5.34 -3.19
C SER A 107 23.37 -5.07 -1.85
N PRO A 108 23.65 -5.83 -0.78
CA PRO A 108 23.09 -5.57 0.54
C PRO A 108 23.83 -4.42 1.23
N ILE A 109 23.10 -3.38 1.65
CA ILE A 109 23.61 -2.40 2.61
C ILE A 109 22.82 -2.59 3.90
N SER A 110 23.50 -3.17 4.87
CA SER A 110 23.13 -3.17 6.28
C SER A 110 23.55 -1.84 6.91
N SER A 111 22.60 -1.05 7.38
CA SER A 111 22.84 -0.08 8.46
C SER A 111 21.63 -0.07 9.39
N GLU A 112 21.88 -0.41 10.65
CA GLU A 112 20.96 -0.23 11.76
C GLU A 112 20.82 1.27 12.04
N ASP A 113 19.89 1.94 11.36
CA ASP A 113 19.44 3.26 11.79
C ASP A 113 18.35 3.07 12.86
N SER A 114 18.61 3.59 14.05
CA SER A 114 17.71 3.54 15.20
C SER A 114 16.44 4.36 14.91
N TYR A 115 15.29 3.69 14.81
CA TYR A 115 13.98 4.31 14.54
C TYR A 115 13.31 4.82 15.82
N SER A 116 12.79 6.05 15.79
CA SER A 116 11.85 6.55 16.80
C SER A 116 10.44 6.69 16.20
N PRO A 117 9.41 6.04 16.77
CA PRO A 117 8.03 6.27 16.38
C PRO A 117 7.64 7.74 16.55
N GLY A 118 7.31 8.43 15.46
CA GLY A 118 6.89 9.83 15.49
C GLY A 118 7.78 10.81 14.74
N ASP A 119 8.89 10.36 14.15
CA ASP A 119 9.74 11.21 13.32
C ASP A 119 8.95 11.78 12.13
N VAL A 120 9.10 13.09 11.92
CA VAL A 120 8.44 13.83 10.85
C VAL A 120 9.50 14.36 9.91
N TYR A 121 9.42 13.96 8.64
CA TYR A 121 10.36 14.39 7.60
C TYR A 121 9.68 15.44 6.71
N ASP A 122 10.34 16.58 6.55
CA ASP A 122 9.93 17.62 5.61
C ASP A 122 10.45 17.30 4.19
N PHE A 123 9.88 17.97 3.18
CA PHE A 123 10.17 17.75 1.75
C PHE A 123 11.67 17.89 1.36
N HIS A 124 12.48 18.56 2.18
CA HIS A 124 13.92 18.72 1.94
C HIS A 124 14.78 17.59 2.52
N SER A 125 14.22 16.68 3.33
CA SER A 125 14.94 15.57 4.01
C SER A 125 14.51 14.19 3.51
N LEU A 126 13.94 14.11 2.31
CA LEU A 126 13.33 12.90 1.76
C LEU A 126 14.31 11.75 1.50
N THR A 127 15.58 12.06 1.26
CA THR A 127 16.66 11.08 1.10
C THR A 127 16.98 10.30 2.38
N ARG A 128 16.54 10.79 3.55
CA ARG A 128 16.74 10.15 4.85
C ARG A 128 15.54 9.35 5.33
N VAL A 129 14.45 9.34 4.56
CA VAL A 129 13.24 8.60 4.93
C VAL A 129 13.53 7.11 4.82
N PRO A 130 13.31 6.34 5.88
CA PRO A 130 13.63 4.92 5.85
C PRO A 130 12.69 4.13 4.95
N LEU A 131 13.14 2.96 4.50
CA LEU A 131 12.29 2.02 3.80
C LEU A 131 11.20 1.46 4.72
N ALA A 132 10.09 1.04 4.13
CA ALA A 132 9.07 0.31 4.86
C ALA A 132 9.64 -1.02 5.38
N ARG A 133 9.27 -1.37 6.62
CA ARG A 133 9.77 -2.58 7.28
C ARG A 133 8.64 -3.32 7.96
N PHE A 134 8.67 -4.64 7.91
CA PHE A 134 7.75 -5.48 8.64
C PHE A 134 8.50 -6.21 9.75
N LEU A 135 8.17 -5.94 11.01
CA LEU A 135 8.82 -6.55 12.16
C LEU A 135 7.78 -6.84 13.25
N ASN A 136 7.85 -8.02 13.87
CA ASN A 136 6.97 -8.38 15.00
C ASN A 136 5.47 -8.17 14.73
N ARG A 137 5.01 -8.52 13.52
CA ARG A 137 3.64 -8.28 13.03
C ARG A 137 3.21 -6.81 13.00
N ARG A 138 4.17 -5.91 12.85
CA ARG A 138 3.92 -4.49 12.67
C ARG A 138 4.56 -4.04 11.38
N LEU A 139 3.78 -3.36 10.55
CA LEU A 139 4.28 -2.67 9.38
C LEU A 139 4.64 -1.23 9.76
N ILE A 140 5.94 -0.92 9.73
CA ILE A 140 6.46 0.43 9.86
C ILE A 140 6.47 1.03 8.46
N LEU A 141 5.55 1.96 8.21
CA LEU A 141 5.31 2.54 6.89
C LEU A 141 5.46 4.07 6.92
N PRO A 142 6.49 4.63 6.28
CA PRO A 142 6.54 6.06 6.03
C PRO A 142 5.47 6.45 5.02
N CYS A 143 4.68 7.46 5.35
CA CYS A 143 3.57 7.93 4.52
C CYS A 143 3.46 9.44 4.53
N ILE A 144 2.98 10.00 3.41
CA ILE A 144 2.35 11.32 3.43
C ILE A 144 0.91 11.15 3.91
N ALA A 145 0.55 11.83 5.00
CA ALA A 145 -0.75 11.69 5.64
C ALA A 145 -1.67 12.87 5.35
N HIS A 146 -2.92 12.55 5.02
CA HIS A 146 -4.00 13.50 4.79
C HIS A 146 -5.11 13.22 5.79
N CYS A 147 -5.31 14.15 6.73
CA CYS A 147 -6.35 14.04 7.74
C CYS A 147 -7.73 14.12 7.07
N VAL A 148 -8.57 13.12 7.33
CA VAL A 148 -9.96 13.11 6.86
C VAL A 148 -10.77 14.07 7.72
N THR A 149 -11.45 15.02 7.08
CA THR A 149 -12.25 16.06 7.74
C THR A 149 -13.74 15.77 7.68
N VAL A 150 -14.21 15.21 6.58
CA VAL A 150 -15.64 14.90 6.36
C VAL A 150 -15.77 13.51 5.79
N VAL A 151 -16.70 12.74 6.36
CA VAL A 151 -17.13 11.45 5.82
C VAL A 151 -18.65 11.45 5.76
N HIS A 152 -19.21 11.27 4.57
CA HIS A 152 -20.65 11.28 4.36
C HIS A 152 -21.10 10.01 3.62
N LEU A 153 -22.03 9.25 4.20
CA LEU A 153 -22.59 8.06 3.57
C LEU A 153 -23.52 8.51 2.42
N LYS A 154 -23.15 8.18 1.17
CA LYS A 154 -23.96 8.50 -0.02
C LYS A 154 -25.03 7.44 -0.30
N GLY A 155 -24.75 6.19 0.02
CA GLY A 155 -25.69 5.10 -0.21
C GLY A 155 -25.16 3.76 0.26
N SER A 156 -26.10 2.83 0.44
CA SER A 156 -25.81 1.41 0.68
C SER A 156 -26.51 0.61 -0.41
N ASP A 157 -25.80 -0.32 -1.05
CA ASP A 157 -26.45 -1.31 -1.89
C ASP A 157 -27.30 -2.25 -1.00
N ARG A 158 -28.51 -2.57 -1.44
CA ARG A 158 -29.41 -3.50 -0.74
C ARG A 158 -29.16 -4.95 -1.14
N SER A 159 -28.48 -5.17 -2.26
CA SER A 159 -28.19 -6.51 -2.82
C SER A 159 -26.92 -7.14 -2.21
N ALA A 160 -25.96 -6.31 -1.81
CA ALA A 160 -24.72 -6.72 -1.15
C ALA A 160 -24.32 -5.69 -0.08
N PRO A 161 -23.63 -6.08 1.00
CA PRO A 161 -23.14 -5.16 2.01
C PRO A 161 -22.03 -4.29 1.40
N SER A 162 -22.43 -3.18 0.79
CA SER A 162 -21.54 -2.24 0.11
C SER A 162 -21.98 -0.83 0.45
N TYR A 163 -21.09 -0.08 1.08
CA TYR A 163 -21.36 1.26 1.60
C TYR A 163 -20.47 2.27 0.87
N THR A 164 -21.09 3.20 0.17
CA THR A 164 -20.38 4.25 -0.57
C THR A 164 -20.33 5.52 0.25
N TYR A 165 -19.11 6.01 0.51
CA TYR A 165 -18.85 7.22 1.27
C TYR A 165 -18.20 8.27 0.39
N SER A 166 -18.62 9.53 0.56
CA SER A 166 -17.89 10.68 0.08
C SER A 166 -16.95 11.17 1.18
N ILE A 167 -15.67 11.28 0.86
CA ILE A 167 -14.61 11.65 1.78
C ILE A 167 -13.97 12.96 1.33
N GLN A 168 -13.76 13.85 2.30
CA GLN A 168 -12.91 15.02 2.15
C GLN A 168 -11.74 14.92 3.12
N ALA A 169 -10.56 15.25 2.63
CA ALA A 169 -9.34 15.23 3.42
C ALA A 169 -8.47 16.43 3.07
N PHE A 170 -7.64 16.86 4.03
CA PHE A 170 -6.80 18.04 3.86
C PHE A 170 -5.81 17.86 2.70
N GLY A 171 -5.80 18.82 1.78
CA GLY A 171 -4.90 18.84 0.62
C GLY A 171 -5.30 17.89 -0.52
N LEU A 172 -6.45 17.19 -0.42
CA LEU A 172 -6.95 16.27 -1.44
C LEU A 172 -8.29 16.74 -2.01
N ARG A 173 -8.51 16.49 -3.30
CA ARG A 173 -9.83 16.65 -3.93
C ARG A 173 -10.82 15.67 -3.30
N PRO A 174 -12.12 16.03 -3.19
CA PRO A 174 -13.13 15.11 -2.70
C PRO A 174 -13.13 13.82 -3.53
N LEU A 175 -13.26 12.68 -2.85
CA LEU A 175 -13.29 11.37 -3.49
C LEU A 175 -14.42 10.50 -2.92
N GLU A 176 -14.72 9.42 -3.64
CA GLU A 176 -15.67 8.41 -3.21
C GLU A 176 -14.95 7.10 -2.95
N ILE A 177 -15.33 6.41 -1.88
CA ILE A 177 -14.83 5.08 -1.56
C ILE A 177 -15.99 4.13 -1.28
N THR A 178 -15.78 2.86 -1.56
CA THR A 178 -16.74 1.81 -1.29
C THR A 178 -16.15 0.81 -0.30
N LEU A 179 -16.85 0.60 0.80
CA LEU A 179 -16.43 -0.29 1.88
C LEU A 179 -17.38 -1.50 1.96
N PRO A 180 -16.86 -2.71 2.25
CA PRO A 180 -17.71 -3.88 2.46
C PRO A 180 -18.49 -3.81 3.79
N ASN A 181 -17.94 -3.09 4.77
CA ASN A 181 -18.54 -2.93 6.08
C ASN A 181 -18.90 -1.47 6.34
N LYS A 182 -19.98 -1.25 7.10
CA LYS A 182 -20.40 0.08 7.50
C LYS A 182 -19.29 0.69 8.37
N LEU A 183 -18.88 1.90 8.03
CA LEU A 183 -17.96 2.69 8.82
C LEU A 183 -18.71 3.18 10.07
N GLU A 184 -18.35 2.64 11.23
CA GLU A 184 -18.82 3.11 12.54
C GLU A 184 -18.11 4.42 12.89
N VAL A 185 -18.55 5.52 12.26
CA VAL A 185 -18.04 6.88 12.52
C VAL A 185 -18.65 7.48 13.79
N GLU A 186 -19.80 6.96 14.21
CA GLU A 186 -20.52 7.47 15.38
C GLU A 186 -20.03 6.78 16.66
N THR A 187 -19.83 7.60 17.71
CA THR A 187 -19.43 7.28 19.10
C THR A 187 -17.95 7.02 19.39
N ARG A 188 -17.16 8.10 19.55
CA ARG A 188 -16.05 8.27 20.51
C ARG A 188 -14.89 7.24 20.56
N SER A 189 -14.89 6.14 19.81
CA SER A 189 -14.04 4.98 20.07
C SER A 189 -13.16 4.52 18.89
N ARG A 190 -13.32 5.07 17.68
CA ARG A 190 -12.33 4.93 16.59
C ARG A 190 -11.63 6.27 16.36
N GLY A 191 -10.30 6.26 16.44
CA GLY A 191 -9.45 7.45 16.34
C GLY A 191 -9.51 8.10 14.96
N THR A 192 -8.85 9.24 14.83
CA THR A 192 -8.82 10.06 13.61
C THR A 192 -8.54 9.23 12.36
N LEU A 193 -9.45 9.29 11.37
CA LEU A 193 -9.27 8.66 10.07
C LEU A 193 -8.24 9.43 9.23
N GLN A 194 -7.37 8.70 8.54
CA GLN A 194 -6.33 9.27 7.71
C GLN A 194 -6.26 8.55 6.36
N LEU A 195 -6.22 9.34 5.30
CA LEU A 195 -5.83 8.86 3.98
C LEU A 195 -4.33 9.02 3.84
N VAL A 196 -3.63 7.95 3.50
CA VAL A 196 -2.17 7.98 3.42
C VAL A 196 -1.69 7.59 2.03
N ARG A 197 -0.63 8.28 1.58
CA ARG A 197 0.19 7.87 0.44
C ARG A 197 1.44 7.18 0.98
N PRO A 198 1.58 5.86 0.82
CA PRO A 198 2.81 5.17 1.14
C PRO A 198 4.01 5.77 0.40
N TRP A 199 5.10 6.04 1.11
CA TRP A 199 6.34 6.54 0.55
C TRP A 199 7.19 5.37 0.03
N HIS A 200 7.69 5.45 -1.21
CA HIS A 200 8.62 4.47 -1.76
C HIS A 200 9.91 5.13 -2.25
N SER A 201 11.03 4.46 -2.02
CA SER A 201 12.35 4.89 -2.51
C SER A 201 12.48 4.88 -4.03
N LYS A 202 11.60 4.18 -4.75
CA LYS A 202 11.55 4.25 -6.23
C LYS A 202 10.96 5.59 -6.75
N LEU A 203 10.53 6.51 -5.87
CA LEU A 203 10.13 7.86 -6.29
C LEU A 203 11.39 8.65 -6.66
N PRO A 204 11.35 9.49 -7.72
CA PRO A 204 12.50 10.33 -8.09
C PRO A 204 12.93 11.16 -6.85
N GLY A 205 14.22 11.13 -6.51
CA GLY A 205 14.76 11.86 -5.34
C GLY A 205 15.14 11.01 -4.12
N SER A 206 15.05 9.68 -4.18
CA SER A 206 15.46 8.81 -3.07
C SER A 206 16.96 8.50 -2.98
N SER A 207 17.79 8.85 -3.97
CA SER A 207 19.13 8.25 -4.09
C SER A 207 20.32 9.19 -4.31
N ALA A 208 20.16 10.50 -4.42
CA ALA A 208 21.28 11.45 -4.40
C ALA A 208 20.75 12.86 -4.13
N GLU A 209 21.63 13.78 -3.72
CA GLU A 209 21.33 15.18 -3.43
C GLU A 209 20.27 15.74 -4.38
N LEU A 210 19.19 16.30 -3.80
CA LEU A 210 18.04 16.77 -4.56
C LEU A 210 18.46 18.00 -5.39
N ASP A 211 18.93 17.78 -6.61
CA ASP A 211 19.09 18.84 -7.58
C ASP A 211 17.70 19.44 -7.93
N ALA A 212 17.69 20.68 -8.43
CA ALA A 212 16.45 21.38 -8.74
C ALA A 212 15.56 20.60 -9.74
N ALA A 213 16.17 19.84 -10.66
CA ALA A 213 15.48 19.04 -11.66
C ALA A 213 14.76 17.82 -11.05
N THR A 214 15.42 17.12 -10.13
CA THR A 214 14.88 15.96 -9.40
C THR A 214 13.76 16.40 -8.47
N GLY A 215 13.89 17.58 -7.84
CA GLY A 215 12.83 18.19 -7.05
C GLY A 215 11.56 18.46 -7.86
N GLU A 216 11.67 19.05 -9.05
CA GLU A 216 10.52 19.26 -9.95
C GLU A 216 9.92 17.94 -10.43
N GLN A 217 10.75 16.95 -10.78
CA GLN A 217 10.26 15.64 -11.21
C GLN A 217 9.48 14.93 -10.09
N LEU A 218 9.98 15.00 -8.85
CA LEU A 218 9.28 14.48 -7.69
C LEU A 218 7.93 15.20 -7.48
N LEU A 219 7.91 16.53 -7.54
CA LEU A 219 6.68 17.30 -7.40
C LEU A 219 5.65 16.94 -8.48
N SER A 220 6.08 16.83 -9.73
CA SER A 220 5.22 16.38 -10.84
C SER A 220 4.66 14.97 -10.62
N THR A 221 5.42 14.10 -9.94
CA THR A 221 4.99 12.74 -9.58
C THR A 221 4.02 12.76 -8.40
N LEU A 222 4.21 13.69 -7.45
CA LEU A 222 3.32 13.85 -6.31
C LEU A 222 1.98 14.46 -6.71
N GLU A 223 1.94 15.33 -7.72
CA GLU A 223 0.72 15.94 -8.27
C GLU A 223 -0.23 14.94 -8.95
N ARG A 224 0.31 13.82 -9.44
CA ARG A 224 -0.50 12.77 -10.07
C ARG A 224 -1.42 12.09 -9.05
N PRO A 225 -2.59 11.59 -9.50
CA PRO A 225 -3.42 10.72 -8.67
C PRO A 225 -2.63 9.50 -8.19
N PHE A 226 -2.92 9.05 -6.97
CA PHE A 226 -2.23 7.94 -6.34
C PHE A 226 -3.21 7.00 -5.64
N ASN A 227 -2.77 5.75 -5.44
CA ASN A 227 -3.53 4.76 -4.68
C ASN A 227 -3.28 5.01 -3.19
N ALA A 228 -4.33 5.44 -2.49
CA ALA A 228 -4.28 5.75 -1.07
C ALA A 228 -4.66 4.53 -0.23
N LEU A 229 -4.16 4.49 1.01
CA LEU A 229 -4.67 3.59 2.04
C LEU A 229 -5.53 4.40 3.01
N LEU A 230 -6.64 3.83 3.45
CA LEU A 230 -7.44 4.39 4.54
C LEU A 230 -7.04 3.73 5.85
N LEU A 231 -6.58 4.53 6.80
CA LEU A 231 -6.17 4.08 8.12
C LEU A 231 -7.10 4.65 9.19
N SER A 232 -7.45 3.82 10.17
CA SER A 232 -8.00 4.26 11.45
C SER A 232 -6.94 4.23 12.53
N GLN A 233 -6.85 5.29 13.32
CA GLN A 233 -5.97 5.32 14.48
C GLN A 233 -6.55 4.50 15.63
N LEU A 234 -5.73 3.62 16.18
CA LEU A 234 -5.97 2.82 17.37
C LEU A 234 -5.29 3.46 18.60
N PRO A 235 -5.56 2.97 19.82
CA PRO A 235 -4.77 3.34 21.00
C PRO A 235 -3.26 3.12 20.79
N HIS A 236 -2.43 3.80 21.59
CA HIS A 236 -0.96 3.65 21.55
C HIS A 236 -0.28 4.04 20.23
N ASN A 237 -0.90 4.93 19.43
CA ASN A 237 -0.36 5.41 18.15
C ASN A 237 -0.16 4.28 17.11
N GLU A 238 -0.93 3.21 17.24
CA GLU A 238 -1.08 2.17 16.23
C GLU A 238 -2.18 2.54 15.25
N HIS A 239 -2.14 1.91 14.09
CA HIS A 239 -3.11 2.15 13.04
C HIS A 239 -3.55 0.81 12.46
N GLU A 240 -4.79 0.76 12.01
CA GLU A 240 -5.35 -0.38 11.29
C GLU A 240 -5.77 0.10 9.91
N ARG A 241 -5.45 -0.67 8.87
CA ARG A 241 -5.97 -0.42 7.54
C ARG A 241 -7.43 -0.84 7.46
N ILE A 242 -8.27 0.07 7.00
CA ILE A 242 -9.63 -0.25 6.61
C ILE A 242 -9.63 -0.78 5.18
N ALA A 243 -10.03 -2.03 5.02
CA ALA A 243 -10.14 -2.68 3.73
C ALA A 243 -11.26 -2.04 2.89
N SER A 244 -11.05 -1.94 1.57
CA SER A 244 -12.00 -1.33 0.64
C SER A 244 -12.29 -2.26 -0.53
N SER A 245 -13.54 -2.29 -0.96
CA SER A 245 -13.99 -3.07 -2.12
C SER A 245 -13.51 -2.48 -3.45
N THR A 246 -13.14 -1.20 -3.45
CA THR A 246 -12.64 -0.49 -4.62
C THR A 246 -11.28 0.12 -4.33
N ARG A 247 -10.53 0.43 -5.39
CA ARG A 247 -9.25 1.11 -5.24
C ARG A 247 -9.51 2.56 -4.85
N ILE A 248 -8.92 3.00 -3.73
CA ILE A 248 -9.02 4.38 -3.26
C ILE A 248 -8.02 5.23 -4.05
N THR A 249 -8.51 5.99 -5.02
CA THR A 249 -7.67 6.90 -5.82
C THR A 249 -7.83 8.32 -5.29
N ALA A 250 -6.77 8.88 -4.73
CA ALA A 250 -6.73 10.24 -4.22
C ALA A 250 -5.96 11.16 -5.18
N GLN A 251 -6.36 12.43 -5.25
CA GLN A 251 -5.68 13.44 -6.05
C GLN A 251 -5.42 14.69 -5.21
N PRO A 252 -4.18 15.21 -5.17
CA PRO A 252 -3.90 16.49 -4.53
C PRO A 252 -4.68 17.65 -5.15
N ILE A 253 -5.04 18.65 -4.35
CA ILE A 253 -5.73 19.85 -4.84
C ILE A 253 -4.78 20.71 -5.68
N ASP A 254 -3.61 21.00 -5.12
CA ASP A 254 -2.59 21.87 -5.69
C ASP A 254 -1.18 21.52 -5.21
N ARG A 255 -0.19 22.15 -5.85
CA ARG A 255 1.23 22.00 -5.52
C ARG A 255 1.57 22.52 -4.11
N ALA A 256 0.88 23.56 -3.65
CA ALA A 256 1.10 24.14 -2.31
C ALA A 256 0.75 23.15 -1.19
N SER A 257 -0.30 22.34 -1.39
CA SER A 257 -0.71 21.29 -0.46
C SER A 257 0.34 20.19 -0.35
N ILE A 258 1.00 19.85 -1.46
CA ILE A 258 2.10 18.87 -1.49
C ILE A 258 3.32 19.41 -0.73
N LEU A 259 3.71 20.67 -0.97
CA LEU A 259 4.86 21.27 -0.29
C LEU A 259 4.68 21.43 1.23
N LYS A 260 3.42 21.57 1.68
CA LYS A 260 3.07 21.58 3.11
C LYS A 260 2.95 20.18 3.71
N SER A 261 2.91 19.15 2.87
CA SER A 261 2.76 17.78 3.33
C SER A 261 4.04 17.30 4.01
N LYS A 262 3.88 16.54 5.09
CA LYS A 262 4.98 15.95 5.83
C LYS A 262 4.90 14.44 5.77
N ILE A 263 6.06 13.78 5.72
CA ILE A 263 6.11 12.33 5.86
C ILE A 263 6.14 11.99 7.33
N ARG A 264 5.24 11.08 7.71
CA ARG A 264 5.12 10.54 9.06
C ARG A 264 5.30 9.03 9.00
N ILE A 265 5.90 8.47 10.04
CA ILE A 265 6.02 7.02 10.20
C ILE A 265 4.76 6.48 10.88
N PHE A 266 4.12 5.51 10.24
CA PHE A 266 2.96 4.80 10.78
C PHE A 266 3.35 3.40 11.23
N ASN A 267 2.91 3.03 12.44
CA ASN A 267 2.92 1.66 12.90
C ASN A 267 1.55 1.06 12.63
N ILE A 268 1.48 0.18 11.64
CA ILE A 268 0.23 -0.47 11.23
C ILE A 268 0.24 -1.92 11.75
N VAL A 269 -0.91 -2.38 12.25
CA VAL A 269 -1.17 -3.73 12.76
C VAL A 269 -2.30 -4.40 11.98
#